data_AF-A0A2E4IWW7-F1
#
_entry.id   AF-A0A2E4IWW7-F1
#
_cell.length_a   1.000
_cell.length_b   1.000
_cell.length_c   1.000
_cell.angle_alpha   90.00
_cell.angle_beta   90.00
_cell.angle_gamma   90.00
#
_symmetry.space_group_name_H-M   'P 1'
#
loop_
_entity.id
_entity.type
_entity.pdbx_description
1 polymer ?
#
loop_
_entity_poly.entity_id
_entity_poly.type
_entity_poly.pdbx_seq_one_letter_code
_entity_poly.pdbx_strand_id
1 'polypeptide(L)'
;MPVFPNSFYTLVAGLASAKAGKRLSETPSNPKAQKDILAKLLASYAQTKQGRELGISGLETYAQFAQHVPLQTYSSIRPMIERMQQGEADVS
;
A
#
# COMPACT_ATOMS: atom_id res chain seq x y z
N MET A 1 0.95 34.40 36.55
CA MET A 1 1.08 33.26 35.62
C MET A 1 2.38 33.46 34.85
N PRO A 2 3.36 32.52 34.85
CA PRO A 2 4.59 32.74 34.10
C PRO A 2 4.32 32.54 32.61
N VAL A 3 4.60 33.57 31.82
CA VAL A 3 4.51 33.53 30.36
C VAL A 3 5.93 33.25 29.84
N PHE A 4 6.14 32.07 29.25
CA PHE A 4 7.44 31.73 28.67
C PHE A 4 7.74 32.58 27.42
N PRO A 5 8.99 33.02 27.19
CA PRO A 5 9.35 33.87 26.06
C PRO A 5 9.09 33.20 24.70
N ASN A 6 8.57 33.96 23.72
CA ASN A 6 8.26 33.50 22.36
C ASN A 6 9.42 32.78 21.62
N SER A 7 10.66 33.00 22.05
CA SER A 7 11.87 32.36 21.50
C SER A 7 11.90 30.83 21.69
N PHE A 8 11.29 30.31 22.77
CA PHE A 8 11.24 28.86 22.99
C PHE A 8 10.25 28.17 22.05
N TYR A 9 9.14 28.83 21.72
CA TYR A 9 8.13 28.29 20.81
C TYR A 9 8.64 28.23 19.36
N THR A 10 9.40 29.22 18.90
CA THR A 10 9.96 29.24 17.55
C THR A 10 11.06 28.18 17.37
N LEU A 11 11.89 27.95 18.38
CA LEU A 11 12.91 26.90 18.36
C LEU A 11 12.27 25.49 18.27
N VAL A 12 11.23 25.24 19.08
CA VAL A 12 10.51 23.96 19.06
C VAL A 12 9.74 23.76 17.74
N ALA A 13 9.09 24.81 17.23
CA ALA A 13 8.39 24.77 15.95
C ALA A 13 9.36 24.52 14.77
N GLY A 14 10.55 25.11 14.80
CA GLY A 14 11.60 24.87 13.80
C GLY A 14 12.09 23.42 13.79
N LEU A 15 12.35 22.83 14.96
CA LEU A 15 12.75 21.43 15.09
C LEU A 15 11.65 20.45 14.63
N ALA A 16 10.38 20.72 14.98
CA ALA A 16 9.25 19.91 14.54
C ALA A 16 9.08 19.93 13.01
N SER A 17 9.22 21.12 12.40
CA SER A 17 9.14 21.30 10.94
C SER A 17 10.28 20.59 10.22
N ALA A 18 11.51 20.66 10.74
CA ALA A 18 12.65 19.92 10.20
C ALA A 18 12.45 18.39 10.28
N LYS A 19 11.88 17.87 11.37
CA LYS A 19 11.56 16.45 11.51
C LYS A 19 10.46 15.99 10.54
N ALA A 20 9.45 16.82 10.31
CA ALA A 20 8.41 16.55 9.31
C ALA A 20 8.99 16.57 7.88
N GLY A 21 9.83 17.56 7.55
CA GLY A 21 10.53 17.63 6.28
C GLY A 21 11.47 16.45 6.03
N LYS A 22 12.18 15.96 7.05
CA LYS A 22 12.99 14.73 6.97
C LYS A 22 12.12 13.49 6.68
N ARG A 23 10.97 13.35 7.34
CA ARG A 23 10.03 12.24 7.08
C ARG A 23 9.43 12.26 5.68
N LEU A 24 9.14 13.45 5.16
CA LEU A 24 8.61 13.63 3.81
C LEU A 24 9.70 13.42 2.74
N SER A 25 10.93 13.86 2.98
CA SER A 25 12.08 13.64 2.09
C SER A 25 12.64 12.21 2.15
N GLU A 26 12.34 11.45 3.21
CA GLU A 26 12.60 10.00 3.32
C GLU A 26 11.53 9.13 2.65
N THR A 27 10.57 9.72 1.92
CA THR A 27 9.68 8.96 1.04
C THR A 27 10.02 9.09 -0.45
N PRO A 28 11.28 8.86 -0.90
CA PRO A 28 11.46 8.22 -2.19
C PRO A 28 10.94 6.78 -2.08
N SER A 29 10.53 6.19 -3.20
CA SER A 29 10.09 4.79 -3.27
C SER A 29 11.12 3.86 -2.63
N ASN A 30 10.96 3.52 -1.36
CA ASN A 30 11.87 2.61 -0.67
C ASN A 30 11.62 1.20 -1.23
N PRO A 31 12.56 0.59 -1.96
CA PRO A 31 12.33 -0.70 -2.60
C PRO A 31 12.05 -1.82 -1.58
N LYS A 32 12.58 -1.69 -0.35
CA LYS A 32 12.26 -2.62 0.73
C LYS A 32 10.80 -2.48 1.16
N ALA A 33 10.30 -1.25 1.31
CA ALA A 33 8.91 -1.01 1.68
C ALA A 33 7.94 -1.55 0.60
N GLN A 34 8.27 -1.37 -0.68
CA GLN A 34 7.48 -1.94 -1.78
C GLN A 34 7.45 -3.47 -1.74
N LYS A 35 8.58 -4.13 -1.48
CA LYS A 35 8.65 -5.59 -1.30
C LYS A 35 7.83 -6.07 -0.11
N ASP A 36 7.96 -5.38 1.03
CA ASP A 36 7.23 -5.73 2.26
C ASP A 36 5.71 -5.57 2.08
N ILE A 37 5.26 -4.54 1.34
CA ILE A 37 3.85 -4.34 1.00
C ILE A 37 3.37 -5.41 0.03
N LEU A 38 4.13 -5.71 -1.03
CA LEU A 38 3.79 -6.74 -2.01
C LEU A 38 3.58 -8.09 -1.33
N ALA A 39 4.47 -8.51 -0.43
CA ALA A 39 4.34 -9.77 0.30
C ALA A 39 3.04 -9.84 1.11
N LYS A 40 2.65 -8.75 1.77
CA LYS A 40 1.37 -8.69 2.51
C LYS A 40 0.16 -8.79 1.58
N LEU A 41 0.20 -8.11 0.44
CA LEU A 41 -0.88 -8.15 -0.54
C LEU A 41 -1.01 -9.54 -1.17
N LEU A 42 0.10 -10.20 -1.49
CA LEU A 42 0.10 -11.56 -2.06
C LEU A 42 -0.44 -12.60 -1.08
N ALA A 43 -0.10 -12.50 0.21
CA ALA A 43 -0.65 -13.39 1.23
C ALA A 43 -2.18 -13.31 1.31
N SER A 44 -2.75 -12.11 1.17
CA SER A 44 -4.20 -11.89 1.10
C SER A 44 -4.77 -12.36 -0.24
N TYR A 45 -4.11 -12.02 -1.34
CA TYR A 45 -4.54 -12.35 -2.70
C TYR A 45 -4.63 -13.86 -2.94
N ALA A 46 -3.69 -14.65 -2.38
CA ALA A 46 -3.72 -16.11 -2.44
C ALA A 46 -5.00 -16.74 -1.86
N GLN A 47 -5.73 -16.01 -1.01
CA GLN A 47 -6.99 -16.48 -0.43
C GLN A 47 -8.22 -16.17 -1.30
N THR A 48 -8.07 -15.29 -2.30
CA THR A 48 -9.16 -14.95 -3.22
C THR A 48 -9.38 -16.06 -4.24
N LYS A 49 -10.54 -16.07 -4.90
CA LYS A 49 -10.84 -17.03 -5.97
C LYS A 49 -9.84 -16.90 -7.11
N GLN A 50 -9.53 -15.68 -7.56
CA GLN A 50 -8.54 -15.49 -8.62
C GLN A 50 -7.13 -15.88 -8.19
N GLY A 51 -6.72 -15.57 -6.96
CA GLY A 51 -5.40 -15.97 -6.47
C GLY A 51 -5.22 -17.49 -6.51
N ARG A 52 -6.27 -18.24 -6.14
CA ARG A 52 -6.28 -19.71 -6.24
C ARG A 52 -6.29 -20.19 -7.70
N GLU A 53 -7.08 -19.58 -8.57
CA GLU A 53 -7.15 -19.93 -10.00
C GLU A 53 -5.83 -19.66 -10.75
N LEU A 54 -5.11 -18.59 -10.38
CA LEU A 54 -3.80 -18.26 -10.93
C LEU A 54 -2.64 -18.98 -10.23
N GLY A 55 -2.91 -19.82 -9.24
CA GLY A 55 -1.88 -20.58 -8.51
C GLY A 55 -0.95 -19.71 -7.66
N ILE A 56 -1.42 -18.55 -7.19
CA ILE A 56 -0.66 -17.68 -6.29
C ILE A 56 -0.64 -18.30 -4.89
N SER A 57 0.57 -18.57 -4.41
CA SER A 57 0.84 -19.14 -3.08
C SER A 57 0.97 -18.08 -1.99
N GLY A 58 1.24 -16.82 -2.34
CA GLY A 58 1.47 -15.73 -1.41
C GLY A 58 2.94 -15.49 -1.03
N LEU A 59 3.85 -16.29 -1.58
CA LEU A 59 5.29 -16.26 -1.32
C LEU A 59 6.12 -15.85 -2.54
N GLU A 60 5.46 -15.37 -3.60
CA GLU A 60 6.09 -15.02 -4.87
C GLU A 60 7.05 -13.85 -4.72
N THR A 61 8.18 -13.95 -5.40
CA THR A 61 8.97 -12.79 -5.77
C THR A 61 8.20 -11.91 -6.73
N TYR A 62 8.57 -10.63 -6.84
CA TYR A 62 7.97 -9.73 -7.83
C TYR A 62 7.99 -10.29 -9.27
N ALA A 63 9.08 -10.95 -9.67
CA ALA A 63 9.20 -11.52 -11.01
C ALA A 63 8.20 -12.67 -11.24
N GLN A 64 8.00 -13.54 -10.24
CA GLN A 64 7.01 -14.61 -10.29
C GLN A 64 5.59 -14.05 -10.32
N PHE A 65 5.29 -13.05 -9.47
CA PHE A 65 4.01 -12.35 -9.50
C PHE A 65 3.72 -11.74 -10.89
N ALA A 66 4.68 -11.05 -11.48
CA ALA A 66 4.52 -10.40 -12.79
C ALA A 66 4.36 -11.40 -13.96
N GLN A 67 4.80 -12.65 -13.79
CA GLN A 67 4.58 -13.72 -14.76
C GLN A 67 3.19 -14.35 -14.63
N HIS A 68 2.67 -14.48 -13.41
CA HIS A 68 1.39 -15.13 -13.14
C HIS A 68 0.19 -14.18 -13.27
N VAL A 69 0.36 -12.91 -12.89
CA VAL A 69 -0.74 -11.94 -12.84
C VAL A 69 -0.66 -11.00 -14.05
N PRO A 70 -1.61 -11.11 -15.00
CA PRO A 70 -1.61 -10.26 -16.18
C PRO A 70 -1.95 -8.81 -15.84
N LEU A 71 -1.44 -7.87 -16.64
CA LEU A 71 -1.85 -6.48 -16.55
C LEU A 71 -3.34 -6.37 -16.93
N GLN A 72 -4.12 -5.81 -16.02
CA GLN A 72 -5.57 -5.70 -16.15
C GLN A 72 -5.97 -4.26 -16.50
N THR A 73 -7.09 -4.12 -17.21
CA THR A 73 -7.71 -2.82 -17.48
C THR A 73 -9.00 -2.70 -16.67
N TYR A 74 -9.57 -1.50 -16.61
CA TYR A 74 -10.87 -1.32 -15.95
C TYR A 74 -11.95 -2.24 -16.55
N SER A 75 -11.98 -2.37 -17.88
CA SER A 75 -12.98 -3.20 -18.56
C SER A 75 -12.86 -4.69 -18.21
N SER A 76 -11.66 -5.20 -17.91
CA SER A 76 -11.48 -6.60 -17.54
C SER A 76 -11.97 -6.90 -16.13
N ILE A 77 -11.85 -5.95 -15.19
CA ILE A 77 -12.30 -6.12 -13.80
C ILE A 77 -13.75 -5.66 -13.57
N ARG A 78 -14.33 -4.89 -14.49
CA ARG A 78 -15.69 -4.34 -14.38
C ARG A 78 -16.76 -5.41 -14.04
N PRO A 79 -16.78 -6.61 -14.64
CA PRO A 79 -17.79 -7.62 -14.31
C PRO A 79 -17.74 -8.06 -12.84
N MET A 80 -16.55 -8.14 -12.25
CA MET A 80 -16.42 -8.43 -10.82
C MET A 80 -16.98 -7.29 -9.97
N ILE A 81 -16.66 -6.05 -10.32
CA ILE A 81 -17.15 -4.86 -9.60
C ILE A 81 -18.69 -4.82 -9.61
N GLU A 82 -19.31 -5.11 -10.76
CA GLU A 82 -20.77 -5.15 -10.89
C GLU A 82 -21.40 -6.23 -9.99
N ARG A 83 -20.76 -7.41 -9.89
CA ARG A 83 -21.20 -8.47 -8.96
C ARG A 83 -21.09 -8.05 -7.49
N MET A 84 -20.01 -7.36 -7.10
CA MET A 84 -19.88 -6.77 -5.75
C MET A 84 -21.01 -5.76 -5.47
N GLN A 85 -21.32 -4.90 -6.45
CA GLN A 85 -22.38 -3.91 -6.32
C GLN A 85 -23.76 -4.54 -6.14
N GLN A 86 -23.97 -5.73 -6.70
CA GLN A 86 -25.19 -6.52 -6.52
C GLN A 86 -25.23 -7.28 -5.17
N GLY A 87 -24.20 -7.14 -4.34
CA GLY A 87 -24.12 -7.75 -3.01
C GLY A 87 -23.42 -9.09 -2.96
N GLU A 88 -22.81 -9.54 -4.06
CA GLU A 88 -22.01 -10.77 -4.06
C GLU A 88 -20.66 -10.54 -3.36
N ALA A 89 -20.41 -11.32 -2.30
CA ALA A 89 -19.14 -11.32 -1.59
C ALA A 89 -18.10 -12.20 -2.32
N ASP A 90 -16.82 -11.98 -2.01
CA ASP A 90 -15.72 -12.86 -2.45
C ASP A 90 -15.64 -13.12 -3.97
N VAL A 91 -15.96 -12.09 -4.77
CA VAL A 91 -15.87 -12.19 -6.24
C VAL A 91 -14.45 -12.07 -6.78
N SER A 92 -13.52 -11.63 -5.93
CA SER A 92 -12.10 -11.46 -6.20
C SER A 92 -11.37 -12.79 -6.19
#